data_AF-A0A1E5VHV7-F1
#
_entry.id   AF-A0A1E5VHV7-F1
#
_cell.length_a   1.000
_cell.length_b   1.000
_cell.length_c   1.000
_cell.angle_alpha   90.00
_cell.angle_beta   90.00
_cell.angle_gamma   90.00
#
_symmetry.space_group_name_H-M   'P 1'
#
loop_
_entity.id
_entity.type
_entity.pdbx_description
1 polymer ?
#
loop_
_entity_poly.entity_id
_entity_poly.type
_entity_poly.pdbx_seq_one_letter_code
_entity_poly.pdbx_strand_id
1 'polypeptide(L)'
;MADFRTSSQRERWIFQPHDLMEKWAAANQRAVETLAQYGTTRMKLDQFDGSVYPPDHVSVELAFFDSVEGSSDVKPLSYEEEQLTRVFYEQKIQEVCAAFKFPHKIQATAIIYFKRFYLQWSVMEHHPKHIMLTCVYTSCKVEENHVSAEELGKGIQQDYQIILANEMVLLKTLDFDLIVYAPYRSIEGFIDDLEGFCRAGNGAPQRLKLALAALHKFNDILRVFNFERYLETIFSRQHSDCPVEQFVQSINAINYL
;
A
#
# COMPACT_ATOMS: atom_id res chain seq x y z
N MET A 1 -0.67 -12.72 -21.83
CA MET A 1 -0.54 -12.82 -20.35
C MET A 1 0.58 -11.88 -19.95
N ALA A 2 0.32 -10.91 -19.08
CA ALA A 2 1.35 -9.93 -18.70
C ALA A 2 2.44 -10.64 -17.88
N ASP A 3 3.69 -10.55 -18.33
CA ASP A 3 4.83 -11.21 -17.69
C ASP A 3 5.49 -10.24 -16.69
N PHE A 4 5.62 -10.68 -15.43
CA PHE A 4 6.31 -9.92 -14.40
C PHE A 4 7.76 -9.60 -14.80
N ARG A 5 8.43 -10.50 -15.52
CA ARG A 5 9.85 -10.33 -15.89
C ARG A 5 10.10 -9.13 -16.79
N THR A 6 9.13 -8.75 -17.60
CA THR A 6 9.19 -7.60 -18.52
C THR A 6 8.31 -6.43 -18.03
N SER A 7 7.87 -6.46 -16.77
CA SER A 7 6.96 -5.46 -16.23
C SER A 7 7.69 -4.22 -15.70
N SER A 8 7.03 -3.06 -15.75
CA SER A 8 7.54 -1.83 -15.14
C SER A 8 7.68 -1.95 -13.62
N GLN A 9 6.85 -2.78 -12.96
CA GLN A 9 7.02 -3.10 -11.54
C GLN A 9 8.40 -3.68 -11.26
N ARG A 10 8.87 -4.64 -12.06
CA ARG A 10 10.18 -5.25 -11.88
C ARG A 10 11.32 -4.29 -12.19
N GLU A 11 11.15 -3.47 -13.22
CA GLU A 11 12.18 -2.54 -13.69
C GLU A 11 12.38 -1.35 -12.73
N ARG A 12 11.27 -0.79 -12.19
CA ARG A 12 11.31 0.53 -11.51
C ARG A 12 10.92 0.50 -10.04
N TRP A 13 10.25 -0.54 -9.57
CA TRP A 13 9.60 -0.54 -8.26
C TRP A 13 10.10 -1.64 -7.32
N ILE A 14 11.28 -2.20 -7.59
CA ILE A 14 11.98 -3.15 -6.72
C ILE A 14 13.30 -2.52 -6.29
N PHE A 15 13.48 -2.37 -4.98
CA PHE A 15 14.60 -1.66 -4.38
C PHE A 15 15.27 -2.51 -3.32
N GLN A 16 16.54 -2.24 -3.04
CA GLN A 16 17.18 -2.77 -1.84
C GLN A 16 16.73 -1.95 -0.61
N PRO A 17 16.80 -2.52 0.60
CA PRO A 17 16.39 -1.80 1.81
C PRO A 17 17.10 -0.46 2.02
N HIS A 18 18.40 -0.37 1.68
CA HIS A 18 19.16 0.87 1.81
C HIS A 18 18.67 1.96 0.84
N ASP A 19 18.38 1.61 -0.42
CA ASP A 19 17.82 2.54 -1.41
C ASP A 19 16.48 3.14 -0.95
N LEU A 20 15.64 2.33 -0.29
CA LEU A 20 14.36 2.80 0.26
C LEU A 20 14.58 3.81 1.38
N MET A 21 15.50 3.52 2.31
CA MET A 21 15.84 4.42 3.40
C MET A 21 16.38 5.75 2.89
N GLU A 22 17.26 5.73 1.88
CA GLU A 22 17.79 6.94 1.25
C GLU A 22 16.70 7.78 0.59
N LYS A 23 15.79 7.14 -0.17
CA LYS A 23 14.66 7.84 -0.81
C LYS A 23 13.75 8.52 0.20
N TRP A 24 13.41 7.82 1.28
CA TRP A 24 12.57 8.36 2.34
C TRP A 24 13.26 9.49 3.11
N ALA A 25 14.55 9.34 3.42
CA ALA A 25 15.33 10.41 4.05
C ALA A 25 15.41 11.64 3.14
N ALA A 26 15.63 11.46 1.83
CA ALA A 26 15.65 12.55 0.87
C ALA A 26 14.30 13.26 0.74
N ALA A 27 13.18 12.52 0.75
CA ALA A 27 11.84 13.12 0.72
C ALA A 27 11.53 13.91 2.00
N ASN A 28 11.85 13.36 3.17
CA ASN A 28 11.71 14.06 4.45
C ASN A 28 12.56 15.34 4.48
N GLN A 29 13.85 15.23 4.13
CA GLN A 29 14.77 16.37 4.11
C GLN A 29 14.28 17.49 3.18
N ARG A 30 13.80 17.14 1.98
CA ARG A 30 13.22 18.12 1.04
C ARG A 30 12.02 18.85 1.65
N ALA A 31 11.12 18.12 2.33
CA ALA A 31 9.97 18.71 2.97
C ALA A 31 10.36 19.61 4.17
N VAL A 32 11.39 19.23 4.94
CA VAL A 32 11.96 20.06 6.02
C VAL A 32 12.53 21.37 5.48
N GLU A 33 13.33 21.31 4.41
CA GLU A 33 13.90 22.50 3.75
C GLU A 33 12.81 23.40 3.20
N THR A 34 11.79 22.80 2.60
CA THR A 34 10.62 23.51 2.06
C THR A 34 9.84 24.23 3.17
N LEU A 35 9.62 23.56 4.30
CA LEU A 35 8.98 24.16 5.48
C LEU A 35 9.80 25.33 6.03
N ALA A 36 11.12 25.18 6.12
CA ALA A 36 12.02 26.21 6.61
C ALA A 36 12.06 27.43 5.69
N GLN A 37 11.99 27.21 4.37
CA GLN A 37 12.07 28.28 3.38
C GLN A 37 10.75 29.05 3.21
N TYR A 38 9.61 28.36 3.21
CA TYR A 38 8.32 28.93 2.83
C TYR A 38 7.27 28.94 3.95
N GLY A 39 7.55 28.33 5.10
CA GLY A 39 6.60 28.19 6.21
C GLY A 39 5.46 27.20 5.93
N THR A 40 5.50 26.49 4.80
CA THR A 40 4.52 25.45 4.42
C THR A 40 5.19 24.37 3.60
N THR A 41 4.73 23.13 3.76
CA THR A 41 5.17 21.95 3.01
C THR A 41 4.29 21.66 1.81
N ARG A 42 3.05 22.16 1.80
CA ARG A 42 2.10 21.87 0.73
C ARG A 42 2.29 22.87 -0.41
N MET A 43 3.06 22.45 -1.40
CA MET A 43 3.23 23.21 -2.64
C MET A 43 2.15 22.87 -3.65
N LYS A 44 1.69 23.86 -4.42
CA LYS A 44 0.80 23.62 -5.55
C LYS A 44 1.63 23.12 -6.73
N LEU A 45 1.17 22.03 -7.34
CA LEU A 45 1.67 21.56 -8.63
C LEU A 45 0.88 22.25 -9.73
N ASP A 46 1.57 22.96 -10.62
CA ASP A 46 0.96 23.42 -11.87
C ASP A 46 0.60 22.19 -12.72
N GLN A 47 -0.64 22.17 -13.19
CA GLN A 47 -1.21 21.06 -13.93
C GLN A 47 -0.62 20.94 -15.35
N PHE A 48 -0.12 22.04 -15.91
CA PHE A 48 0.37 22.13 -17.28
C PHE A 48 1.88 21.95 -17.45
N ASP A 49 2.71 22.48 -16.55
CA ASP A 49 4.18 22.42 -16.69
C ASP A 49 4.90 21.60 -15.59
N GLY A 50 4.19 21.22 -14.51
CA GLY A 50 4.77 20.48 -13.38
C GLY A 50 5.60 21.33 -12.41
N SER A 51 5.61 22.65 -12.58
CA SER A 51 6.28 23.59 -11.68
C SER A 51 5.62 23.59 -10.30
N VAL A 52 6.45 23.74 -9.27
CA VAL A 52 6.06 23.67 -7.86
C VAL A 52 6.10 25.10 -7.30
N TYR A 53 4.95 25.61 -6.85
CA TYR A 53 4.85 26.97 -6.29
C TYR A 53 4.31 26.96 -4.86
N PRO A 54 4.83 27.83 -3.97
CA PRO A 54 4.18 28.11 -2.70
C PRO A 54 2.75 28.59 -2.96
N PRO A 55 1.77 28.17 -2.14
CA PRO A 55 0.41 28.67 -2.28
C PRO A 55 0.44 30.20 -2.14
N ASP A 56 -0.02 30.90 -3.18
CA ASP A 56 -0.05 32.37 -3.22
C ASP A 56 -0.65 32.95 -1.92
N HIS A 57 -0.03 34.02 -1.42
CA HIS A 57 -0.57 34.79 -0.30
C HIS A 57 -1.97 35.34 -0.66
N VAL A 58 -2.99 34.71 -0.07
CA VAL A 58 -4.37 35.18 0.23
C VAL A 58 -5.40 35.25 -0.91
N SER A 59 -6.34 34.30 -0.87
CA SER A 59 -7.77 34.63 -0.74
C SER A 59 -8.42 33.62 0.23
N VAL A 60 -8.82 34.13 1.39
CA VAL A 60 -9.54 33.45 2.46
C VAL A 60 -10.89 32.99 1.92
N GLU A 61 -11.00 31.80 1.32
CA GLU A 61 -12.32 31.23 0.98
C GLU A 61 -12.39 29.69 0.87
N LEU A 62 -11.29 28.95 1.05
CA LEU A 62 -11.33 27.49 1.26
C LEU A 62 -10.67 27.01 2.57
N ALA A 63 -10.21 27.95 3.42
CA ALA A 63 -9.72 27.65 4.75
C ALA A 63 -10.86 27.72 5.77
N PHE A 64 -11.84 26.82 5.66
CA PHE A 64 -12.74 26.48 6.76
C PHE A 64 -12.43 25.04 7.15
N PHE A 65 -12.03 24.83 8.42
CA PHE A 65 -11.40 23.63 9.00
C PHE A 65 -9.89 23.50 8.78
N ASP A 66 -9.10 24.39 9.39
CA ASP A 66 -8.28 24.03 10.56
C ASP A 66 -7.48 25.28 10.99
N SER A 67 -8.14 26.22 11.68
CA SER A 67 -7.48 27.40 12.23
C SER A 67 -6.97 27.06 13.62
N VAL A 68 -5.75 26.56 13.71
CA VAL A 68 -4.97 26.63 14.95
C VAL A 68 -4.14 27.91 14.88
N GLU A 69 -4.64 28.94 15.56
CA GLU A 69 -3.85 30.12 15.92
C GLU A 69 -2.69 29.69 16.83
N GLY A 70 -1.45 30.03 16.45
CA GLY A 70 -0.30 29.87 17.32
C GLY A 70 1.02 29.85 16.56
N SER A 71 1.67 31.00 16.45
CA SER A 71 3.06 31.13 15.99
C SER A 71 4.02 30.48 17.00
N SER A 72 4.19 29.16 16.93
CA SER A 72 5.31 28.46 17.54
C SER A 72 6.05 27.71 16.45
N ASP A 73 7.37 27.83 16.44
CA ASP A 73 8.32 27.06 15.63
C ASP A 73 7.80 25.63 15.36
N VAL A 74 7.21 25.41 14.17
CA VAL A 74 6.57 24.13 13.82
C VAL A 74 7.68 23.13 13.58
N LYS A 75 7.97 22.31 14.59
CA LYS A 75 8.98 21.27 14.47
C LYS A 75 8.55 20.28 13.37
N PRO A 76 9.37 20.07 12.34
CA PRO A 76 9.06 19.10 11.30
C PRO A 76 9.04 17.68 11.88
N LEU A 77 8.28 16.79 11.23
CA LEU A 77 8.30 15.37 11.57
C LEU A 77 9.67 14.78 11.28
N SER A 78 10.18 14.01 12.23
CA SER A 78 11.34 13.16 12.03
C SER A 78 11.02 12.02 11.07
N TYR A 79 12.08 11.46 10.47
CA TYR A 79 11.99 10.28 9.62
C TYR A 79 11.25 9.10 10.28
N GLU A 80 11.45 8.88 11.58
CA GLU A 80 10.81 7.80 12.34
C GLU A 80 9.31 8.04 12.52
N GLU A 81 8.91 9.28 12.81
CA GLU A 81 7.49 9.67 12.94
C GLU A 81 6.76 9.54 11.59
N GLU A 82 7.42 9.92 10.48
CA GLU A 82 6.90 9.67 9.13
C GLU A 82 6.74 8.18 8.83
N GLN A 83 7.71 7.35 9.25
CA GLN A 83 7.63 5.90 9.08
C GLN A 83 6.44 5.31 9.86
N LEU A 84 6.26 5.67 11.13
CA LEU A 84 5.13 5.22 11.95
C LEU A 84 3.80 5.66 11.35
N THR A 85 3.71 6.90 10.87
CA THR A 85 2.52 7.43 10.20
C THR A 85 2.18 6.60 8.95
N ARG A 86 3.17 6.27 8.11
CA ARG A 86 2.95 5.45 6.91
C ARG A 86 2.46 4.05 7.26
N VAL A 87 3.10 3.38 8.22
CA VAL A 87 2.67 2.04 8.69
C VAL A 87 1.24 2.07 9.24
N PHE A 88 0.89 3.11 10.00
CA PHE A 88 -0.48 3.28 10.51
C PHE A 88 -1.50 3.38 9.39
N TYR A 89 -1.24 4.20 8.36
CA TYR A 89 -2.17 4.34 7.24
C TYR A 89 -2.20 3.13 6.31
N GLU A 90 -1.09 2.39 6.17
CA GLU A 90 -1.10 1.09 5.49
C GLU A 90 -2.08 0.10 6.16
N GLN A 91 -2.16 0.08 7.49
CA GLN A 91 -3.15 -0.71 8.23
C GLN A 91 -4.57 -0.18 8.00
N LYS A 92 -4.75 1.14 7.98
CA LYS A 92 -6.05 1.75 7.68
C LYS A 92 -6.56 1.42 6.29
N ILE A 93 -5.69 1.26 5.28
CA ILE A 93 -6.11 0.75 3.95
C ILE A 93 -6.78 -0.62 4.11
N GLN A 94 -6.21 -1.52 4.91
CA GLN A 94 -6.76 -2.85 5.12
C GLN A 94 -8.14 -2.79 5.80
N GLU A 95 -8.30 -1.95 6.81
CA GLU A 95 -9.58 -1.74 7.50
C GLU A 95 -10.65 -1.20 6.55
N VAL A 96 -10.32 -0.20 5.74
CA VAL A 96 -11.24 0.37 4.74
C VAL A 96 -11.62 -0.68 3.70
N CYS A 97 -10.66 -1.37 3.09
CA CYS A 97 -10.94 -2.42 2.12
C CYS A 97 -11.82 -3.54 2.72
N ALA A 98 -11.59 -3.92 3.98
CA ALA A 98 -12.39 -4.92 4.68
C ALA A 98 -13.83 -4.42 4.93
N ALA A 99 -14.01 -3.17 5.36
CA ALA A 99 -15.33 -2.58 5.61
C ALA A 99 -16.20 -2.54 4.35
N PHE A 100 -15.59 -2.22 3.21
CA PHE A 100 -16.27 -2.22 1.91
C PHE A 100 -16.29 -3.60 1.22
N LYS A 101 -15.74 -4.64 1.86
CA LYS A 101 -15.63 -6.01 1.34
C LYS A 101 -14.94 -6.09 -0.03
N PHE A 102 -13.93 -5.26 -0.24
CA PHE A 102 -13.15 -5.27 -1.47
C PHE A 102 -12.29 -6.55 -1.58
N PRO A 103 -12.12 -7.09 -2.80
CA PRO A 103 -11.20 -8.19 -3.05
C PRO A 103 -9.77 -7.86 -2.60
N HIS A 104 -9.04 -8.89 -2.16
CA HIS A 104 -7.64 -8.73 -1.74
C HIS A 104 -6.74 -8.09 -2.80
N LYS A 105 -7.04 -8.31 -4.09
CA LYS A 105 -6.33 -7.67 -5.20
C LYS A 105 -6.36 -6.14 -5.11
N ILE A 106 -7.53 -5.55 -4.81
CA ILE A 106 -7.70 -4.09 -4.63
C ILE A 106 -6.91 -3.59 -3.44
N GLN A 107 -6.96 -4.33 -2.32
CA GLN A 107 -6.22 -4.01 -1.11
C GLN A 107 -4.71 -3.98 -1.38
N ALA A 108 -4.16 -5.02 -2.04
CA ALA A 108 -2.74 -5.05 -2.40
C ALA A 108 -2.36 -3.88 -3.31
N THR A 109 -3.15 -3.63 -4.37
CA THR A 109 -2.89 -2.55 -5.31
C THR A 109 -2.91 -1.18 -4.61
N ALA A 110 -3.87 -0.92 -3.72
CA ALA A 110 -3.94 0.32 -2.94
C ALA A 110 -2.73 0.52 -2.01
N ILE A 111 -2.31 -0.54 -1.29
CA ILE A 111 -1.13 -0.49 -0.41
C ILE A 111 0.13 -0.19 -1.23
N ILE A 112 0.29 -0.83 -2.38
CA ILE A 112 1.44 -0.58 -3.27
C ILE A 112 1.42 0.85 -3.79
N TYR A 113 0.29 1.39 -4.23
CA TYR A 113 0.19 2.79 -4.64
C TYR A 113 0.56 3.74 -3.50
N PHE A 114 0.07 3.50 -2.29
CA PHE A 114 0.39 4.31 -1.11
C PHE A 114 1.90 4.29 -0.80
N LYS A 115 2.53 3.11 -0.81
CA LYS A 115 3.98 2.96 -0.61
C LYS A 115 4.79 3.66 -1.70
N ARG A 116 4.40 3.49 -2.96
CA ARG A 116 5.05 4.14 -4.12
C ARG A 116 4.93 5.66 -4.05
N PHE A 117 3.77 6.17 -3.64
CA PHE A 117 3.56 7.60 -3.46
C PHE A 117 4.52 8.19 -2.42
N TYR A 118 4.57 7.60 -1.23
CA TYR A 118 5.43 8.05 -0.13
C TYR A 118 6.89 7.58 -0.24
N LEU A 119 7.31 7.07 -1.42
CA LEU A 119 8.73 7.00 -1.78
C LEU A 119 9.23 8.31 -2.38
N GLN A 120 8.34 9.13 -2.95
CA GLN A 120 8.69 10.39 -3.61
C GLN A 120 8.33 11.62 -2.78
N TRP A 121 7.27 11.50 -1.96
CA TRP A 121 6.72 12.57 -1.14
C TRP A 121 6.84 12.27 0.35
N SER A 122 6.93 13.32 1.16
CA SER A 122 6.79 13.28 2.63
C SER A 122 5.30 13.28 3.04
N VAL A 123 5.00 12.71 4.20
CA VAL A 123 3.65 12.83 4.82
C VAL A 123 3.30 14.28 5.19
N MET A 124 4.30 15.15 5.30
CA MET A 124 4.11 16.57 5.56
C MET A 124 3.59 17.31 4.33
N GLU A 125 3.87 16.84 3.12
CA GLU A 125 3.47 17.49 1.87
C GLU A 125 2.03 17.10 1.48
N HIS A 126 1.70 15.81 1.64
CA HIS A 126 0.40 15.25 1.31
C HIS A 126 -0.18 14.48 2.49
N HIS A 127 -1.36 14.89 2.94
CA HIS A 127 -2.02 14.27 4.09
C HIS A 127 -2.36 12.79 3.82
N PRO A 128 -1.86 11.85 4.64
CA PRO A 128 -1.94 10.41 4.36
C PRO A 128 -3.36 9.86 4.33
N LYS A 129 -4.32 10.40 5.12
CA LYS A 129 -5.75 10.03 4.98
C LYS A 129 -6.28 10.26 3.56
N HIS A 130 -5.90 11.36 2.91
CA HIS A 130 -6.42 11.72 1.60
C HIS A 130 -5.80 10.86 0.50
N ILE A 131 -4.47 10.67 0.55
CA ILE A 131 -3.76 9.79 -0.38
C ILE A 131 -4.22 8.35 -0.23
N MET A 132 -4.39 7.86 1.01
CA MET A 132 -4.94 6.53 1.31
C MET A 132 -6.28 6.29 0.60
N LEU A 133 -7.24 7.20 0.75
CA LEU A 133 -8.56 7.08 0.11
C LEU A 133 -8.45 7.15 -1.42
N THR A 134 -7.58 8.01 -1.93
CA THR A 134 -7.30 8.13 -3.37
C THR A 134 -6.69 6.86 -3.94
N CYS A 135 -5.77 6.21 -3.22
CA CYS A 135 -5.20 4.92 -3.59
C CYS A 135 -6.26 3.82 -3.67
N VAL A 136 -7.18 3.75 -2.68
CA VAL A 136 -8.30 2.79 -2.68
C VAL A 136 -9.25 3.06 -3.85
N TYR A 137 -9.61 4.32 -4.09
CA TYR A 137 -10.47 4.68 -5.22
C TYR A 137 -9.85 4.33 -6.57
N THR A 138 -8.57 4.66 -6.75
CA THR A 138 -7.84 4.42 -8.01
C THR A 138 -7.62 2.92 -8.22
N SER A 139 -7.33 2.14 -7.17
CA SER A 139 -7.19 0.70 -7.29
C SER A 139 -8.52 0.02 -7.67
N CYS A 140 -9.66 0.50 -7.17
CA CYS A 140 -10.97 0.04 -7.62
C CYS A 140 -11.15 0.22 -9.13
N LYS A 141 -10.83 1.41 -9.67
CA LYS A 141 -10.88 1.66 -11.13
C LYS A 141 -9.98 0.71 -11.92
N VAL A 142 -8.73 0.58 -11.52
CA VAL A 142 -7.72 -0.23 -12.24
C VAL A 142 -8.04 -1.72 -12.20
N GLU A 143 -8.61 -2.19 -11.09
CA GLU A 143 -8.99 -3.60 -10.90
C GLU A 143 -10.43 -3.90 -11.36
N GLU A 144 -11.04 -3.00 -12.13
CA GLU A 144 -12.37 -3.12 -12.72
C GLU A 144 -13.50 -3.35 -11.68
N ASN A 145 -13.31 -2.87 -10.45
CA ASN A 145 -14.35 -2.86 -9.42
C ASN A 145 -14.95 -1.47 -9.28
N HIS A 146 -16.25 -1.35 -9.56
CA HIS A 146 -16.92 -0.07 -9.67
C HIS A 146 -17.39 0.42 -8.31
N VAL A 147 -16.77 1.50 -7.81
CA VAL A 147 -17.19 2.24 -6.63
C VAL A 147 -17.06 3.73 -6.91
N SER A 148 -18.11 4.49 -6.64
CA SER A 148 -18.07 5.94 -6.82
C SER A 148 -17.26 6.61 -5.70
N ALA A 149 -16.65 7.76 -6.01
CA ALA A 149 -15.94 8.55 -4.99
C ALA A 149 -16.90 8.99 -3.87
N GLU A 150 -18.16 9.27 -4.20
CA GLU A 150 -19.19 9.63 -3.23
C GLU A 150 -19.50 8.50 -2.25
N GLU A 151 -19.63 7.26 -2.72
CA GLU A 151 -19.87 6.10 -1.83
C GLU A 151 -18.70 5.88 -0.89
N LEU A 152 -17.46 5.96 -1.42
CA LEU A 152 -16.25 5.83 -0.61
C LEU A 152 -16.14 6.96 0.43
N GLY A 153 -16.40 8.21 0.01
CA GLY A 153 -16.41 9.38 0.88
C GLY A 153 -17.46 9.29 1.99
N LYS A 154 -18.69 8.89 1.65
CA LYS A 154 -19.78 8.68 2.62
C LYS A 154 -19.42 7.63 3.67
N GLY A 155 -18.85 6.49 3.26
CA GLY A 155 -18.49 5.43 4.21
C GLY A 155 -17.39 5.80 5.20
N ILE A 156 -16.51 6.75 4.86
CA ILE A 156 -15.38 7.20 5.70
C ILE A 156 -15.60 8.62 6.28
N GLN A 157 -16.78 9.21 6.05
CA GLN A 157 -17.12 10.58 6.48
C GLN A 157 -16.08 11.61 5.99
N GLN A 158 -15.75 11.53 4.71
CA GLN A 158 -14.81 12.43 4.04
C GLN A 158 -15.48 13.04 2.81
N ASP A 159 -15.22 14.32 2.54
CA ASP A 159 -15.62 14.93 1.27
C ASP A 159 -14.93 14.22 0.09
N TYR A 160 -15.74 13.70 -0.82
CA TYR A 160 -15.26 12.95 -1.98
C TYR A 160 -14.49 13.83 -2.96
N GLN A 161 -14.70 15.15 -2.94
CA GLN A 161 -13.93 16.09 -3.77
C GLN A 161 -12.44 16.03 -3.46
N ILE A 162 -12.06 15.72 -2.21
CA ILE A 162 -10.66 15.55 -1.81
C ILE A 162 -10.03 14.32 -2.48
N ILE A 163 -10.80 13.24 -2.66
CA ILE A 163 -10.35 12.03 -3.35
C ILE A 163 -10.06 12.37 -4.82
N LEU A 164 -11.01 13.06 -5.47
CA LEU A 164 -10.88 13.46 -6.88
C LEU A 164 -9.74 14.47 -7.09
N ALA A 165 -9.56 15.42 -6.17
CA ALA A 165 -8.51 16.43 -6.25
C ALA A 165 -7.08 15.85 -6.18
N ASN A 166 -6.89 14.72 -5.48
CA ASN A 166 -5.58 14.07 -5.37
C ASN A 166 -5.34 12.99 -6.44
N GLU A 167 -6.36 12.61 -7.22
CA GLU A 167 -6.26 11.52 -8.22
C GLU A 167 -5.16 11.78 -9.24
N MET A 168 -5.10 12.98 -9.82
CA MET A 168 -4.10 13.31 -10.83
C MET A 168 -2.67 13.30 -10.27
N VAL A 169 -2.48 13.82 -9.05
CA VAL A 169 -1.16 13.82 -8.40
C VAL A 169 -0.71 12.40 -8.07
N LEU A 170 -1.62 11.53 -7.63
CA LEU A 170 -1.33 10.12 -7.43
C LEU A 170 -0.87 9.46 -8.75
N LEU A 171 -1.65 9.60 -9.83
CA LEU A 171 -1.34 8.98 -11.12
C LEU A 171 0.02 9.44 -11.68
N LYS A 172 0.30 10.75 -11.61
CA LYS A 172 1.59 11.32 -12.02
C LYS A 172 2.74 10.78 -11.17
N THR A 173 2.58 10.73 -9.84
CA THR A 173 3.60 10.21 -8.91
C THR A 173 3.92 8.73 -9.17
N LEU A 174 2.92 7.95 -9.57
CA LEU A 174 3.09 6.55 -9.93
C LEU A 174 3.71 6.35 -11.32
N ASP A 175 4.05 7.42 -12.05
CA ASP A 175 4.50 7.39 -13.44
C ASP A 175 3.54 6.59 -14.35
N PHE A 176 2.24 6.58 -13.99
CA PHE A 176 1.21 5.75 -14.63
C PHE A 176 1.52 4.24 -14.65
N ASP A 177 2.40 3.75 -13.77
CA ASP A 177 2.70 2.32 -13.57
C ASP A 177 1.61 1.64 -12.72
N LEU A 178 0.40 1.55 -13.28
CA LEU A 178 -0.81 1.14 -12.55
C LEU A 178 -0.92 -0.37 -12.34
N ILE A 179 -0.27 -1.18 -13.18
CA ILE A 179 -0.36 -2.65 -13.06
C ILE A 179 0.49 -3.13 -11.88
N VAL A 180 -0.17 -3.79 -10.92
CA VAL A 180 0.47 -4.40 -9.74
C VAL A 180 0.37 -5.93 -9.80
N TYR A 181 1.52 -6.58 -9.70
CA TYR A 181 1.66 -8.02 -9.59
C TYR A 181 1.66 -8.42 -8.12
N ALA A 182 0.47 -8.65 -7.56
CA ALA A 182 0.30 -9.17 -6.22
C ALA A 182 0.59 -10.69 -6.17
N PRO A 183 1.12 -11.23 -5.06
CA PRO A 183 1.56 -12.63 -4.98
C PRO A 183 0.42 -13.65 -4.88
N TYR A 184 -0.85 -13.23 -4.88
CA TYR A 184 -2.03 -14.08 -4.67
C TYR A 184 -2.09 -15.29 -5.60
N ARG A 185 -1.98 -15.05 -6.91
CA ARG A 185 -2.00 -16.12 -7.91
C ARG A 185 -0.81 -17.06 -7.81
N SER A 186 0.37 -16.53 -7.46
CA SER A 186 1.58 -17.34 -7.27
C SER A 186 1.46 -18.24 -6.04
N ILE A 187 0.84 -17.74 -4.97
CA ILE A 187 0.56 -18.51 -3.75
C ILE A 187 -0.49 -19.59 -4.04
N GLU A 188 -1.56 -19.26 -4.76
CA GLU A 188 -2.58 -20.25 -5.18
C GLU A 188 -1.95 -21.40 -5.96
N GLY A 189 -1.17 -21.11 -7.02
CA GLY A 189 -0.50 -22.16 -7.80
C GLY A 189 0.47 -22.99 -6.97
N PHE A 190 1.16 -22.37 -6.01
CA PHE A 190 2.03 -23.10 -5.09
C PHE A 190 1.25 -24.02 -4.12
N ILE A 191 0.06 -23.62 -3.68
CA ILE A 191 -0.84 -24.45 -2.87
C ILE A 191 -1.40 -25.60 -3.70
N ASP A 192 -1.82 -25.35 -4.95
CA ASP A 192 -2.32 -26.40 -5.83
C ASP A 192 -1.23 -27.47 -6.08
N ASP A 193 0.03 -27.03 -6.29
CA ASP A 193 1.18 -27.94 -6.39
C ASP A 193 1.36 -28.77 -5.10
N LEU A 194 1.27 -28.14 -3.92
CA LEU A 194 1.33 -28.82 -2.62
C LEU A 194 0.27 -29.90 -2.47
N GLU A 195 -0.98 -29.58 -2.78
CA GLU A 195 -2.08 -30.54 -2.70
C GLU A 195 -1.87 -31.72 -3.65
N GLY A 196 -1.40 -31.45 -4.87
CA GLY A 196 -1.03 -32.48 -5.84
C GLY A 196 0.03 -33.44 -5.28
N PHE A 197 1.04 -32.92 -4.58
CA PHE A 197 2.06 -33.75 -3.92
C PHE A 197 1.49 -34.60 -2.77
N CYS A 198 0.67 -34.01 -1.89
CA CYS A 198 0.07 -34.72 -0.76
C CYS A 198 -0.84 -35.87 -1.23
N ARG A 199 -1.66 -35.64 -2.27
CA ARG A 199 -2.55 -36.67 -2.84
C ARG A 199 -1.77 -37.81 -3.50
N ALA A 200 -0.55 -37.55 -3.98
CA ALA A 200 0.32 -38.56 -4.58
C ALA A 200 1.00 -39.50 -3.54
N GLY A 201 0.76 -39.33 -2.23
CA GLY A 201 1.31 -40.18 -1.16
C GLY A 201 2.83 -40.03 -0.95
N ASN A 202 3.46 -39.13 -1.70
CA ASN A 202 4.86 -38.77 -1.55
C ASN A 202 4.92 -37.62 -0.56
N GLY A 203 5.36 -37.87 0.68
CA GLY A 203 5.46 -36.82 1.71
C GLY A 203 6.07 -35.53 1.15
N ALA A 204 5.53 -34.36 1.54
CA ALA A 204 5.88 -33.08 0.91
C ALA A 204 7.41 -32.89 0.82
N PRO A 205 7.96 -32.63 -0.39
CA PRO A 205 9.40 -32.56 -0.58
C PRO A 205 10.00 -31.42 0.26
N GLN A 206 11.20 -31.63 0.81
CA GLN A 206 11.86 -30.70 1.72
C GLN A 206 11.90 -29.25 1.17
N ARG A 207 12.03 -29.09 -0.15
CA ARG A 207 12.03 -27.78 -0.82
C ARG A 207 10.70 -27.03 -0.70
N LEU A 208 9.58 -27.73 -0.74
CA LEU A 208 8.25 -27.13 -0.58
C LEU A 208 7.98 -26.73 0.87
N LYS A 209 8.43 -27.53 1.84
CA LYS A 209 8.43 -27.16 3.26
C LYS A 209 9.26 -25.91 3.52
N LEU A 210 10.48 -25.85 2.99
CA LEU A 210 11.35 -24.67 3.11
C LEU A 210 10.73 -23.42 2.46
N ALA A 211 10.09 -23.56 1.30
CA ALA A 211 9.41 -22.45 0.62
C ALA A 211 8.21 -21.92 1.43
N LEU A 212 7.41 -22.80 2.06
CA LEU A 212 6.32 -22.43 2.95
C LEU A 212 6.80 -21.65 4.17
N ALA A 213 7.84 -22.15 4.85
CA ALA A 213 8.38 -21.48 6.03
C ALA A 213 9.03 -20.14 5.67
N ALA A 214 9.70 -20.05 4.52
CA ALA A 214 10.20 -18.78 4.01
C ALA A 214 9.03 -17.80 3.78
N LEU A 215 7.96 -18.22 3.10
CA LEU A 215 6.78 -17.38 2.87
C LEU A 215 6.14 -16.89 4.17
N HIS A 216 5.94 -17.78 5.15
CA HIS A 216 5.38 -17.42 6.45
C HIS A 216 6.26 -16.41 7.19
N LYS A 217 7.57 -16.69 7.28
CA LYS A 217 8.54 -15.82 7.94
C LYS A 217 8.65 -14.45 7.25
N PHE A 218 8.65 -14.42 5.93
CA PHE A 218 8.63 -13.15 5.19
C PHE A 218 7.35 -12.37 5.42
N ASN A 219 6.21 -13.06 5.52
CA ASN A 219 4.94 -12.39 5.78
C ASN A 219 4.84 -11.85 7.21
N ASP A 220 5.34 -12.57 8.21
CA ASP A 220 5.40 -12.10 9.61
C ASP A 220 6.25 -10.83 9.75
N ILE A 221 7.38 -10.79 9.04
CA ILE A 221 8.29 -9.64 9.06
C ILE A 221 7.67 -8.44 8.33
N LEU A 222 7.08 -8.65 7.16
CA LEU A 222 6.66 -7.56 6.29
C LEU A 222 5.22 -7.10 6.57
N ARG A 223 4.38 -7.92 7.22
CA ARG A 223 2.94 -7.69 7.49
C ARG A 223 2.15 -7.22 6.26
N VAL A 224 2.66 -7.52 5.07
CA VAL A 224 2.11 -7.07 3.78
C VAL A 224 0.79 -7.76 3.49
N PHE A 225 0.56 -8.92 4.09
CA PHE A 225 -0.58 -9.76 3.82
C PHE A 225 -1.11 -10.42 5.08
N ASN A 226 -2.43 -10.43 5.25
CA ASN A 226 -3.06 -11.31 6.24
C ASN A 226 -3.10 -12.72 5.65
N PHE A 227 -1.93 -13.37 5.63
CA PHE A 227 -1.70 -14.68 4.99
C PHE A 227 -2.60 -15.74 5.61
N GLU A 228 -2.77 -15.75 6.93
CA GLU A 228 -3.71 -16.65 7.62
C GLU A 228 -5.13 -16.51 7.08
N ARG A 229 -5.70 -15.29 7.10
CA ARG A 229 -7.07 -15.06 6.61
C ARG A 229 -7.24 -15.41 5.13
N TYR A 230 -6.21 -15.18 4.31
CA TYR A 230 -6.26 -15.54 2.91
C TYR A 230 -6.20 -17.06 2.70
N LEU A 231 -5.33 -17.76 3.41
CA LEU A 231 -5.27 -19.21 3.39
C LEU A 231 -6.59 -19.81 3.85
N GLU A 232 -7.17 -19.33 4.96
CA GLU A 232 -8.50 -19.73 5.42
C GLU A 232 -9.56 -19.54 4.33
N THR A 233 -9.49 -18.43 3.57
CA THR A 233 -10.39 -18.16 2.45
C THR A 233 -10.17 -19.11 1.27
N ILE A 234 -8.94 -19.51 0.97
CA ILE A 234 -8.65 -20.51 -0.08
C ILE A 234 -9.14 -21.89 0.36
N PHE A 235 -8.74 -22.36 1.54
CA PHE A 235 -9.06 -23.70 2.03
C PHE A 235 -10.55 -23.90 2.26
N SER A 236 -11.29 -22.86 2.69
CA SER A 236 -12.75 -22.91 2.82
C SER A 236 -13.47 -23.03 1.47
N ARG A 237 -12.89 -22.52 0.37
CA ARG A 237 -13.48 -22.62 -0.97
C ARG A 237 -13.21 -23.96 -1.65
N GLN A 238 -12.08 -24.60 -1.35
CA GLN A 238 -11.62 -25.75 -2.13
C GLN A 238 -12.13 -27.12 -1.65
N HIS A 239 -12.92 -27.22 -0.56
CA HIS A 239 -13.32 -28.52 0.01
C HIS A 239 -12.12 -29.48 0.11
N SER A 240 -10.96 -28.95 0.51
CA SER A 240 -9.72 -29.73 0.61
C SER A 240 -9.87 -30.82 1.68
N ASP A 241 -9.53 -32.06 1.32
CA ASP A 241 -9.40 -33.20 2.24
C ASP A 241 -8.23 -33.03 3.24
N CYS A 242 -7.36 -32.03 3.01
CA CYS A 242 -6.34 -31.60 3.95
C CYS A 242 -6.90 -30.47 4.82
N PRO A 243 -7.24 -30.72 6.10
CA PRO A 243 -7.73 -29.68 7.00
C PRO A 243 -6.64 -28.61 7.20
N VAL A 244 -7.06 -27.34 7.29
CA VAL A 244 -6.18 -26.18 7.57
C VAL A 244 -5.23 -26.47 8.73
N GLU A 245 -5.69 -27.22 9.73
CA GLU A 245 -4.91 -27.66 10.88
C GLU A 245 -3.69 -28.51 10.52
N GLN A 246 -3.77 -29.44 9.55
CA GLN A 246 -2.62 -30.23 9.09
C GLN A 246 -1.61 -29.36 8.33
N PHE A 247 -2.10 -28.37 7.59
CA PHE A 247 -1.27 -27.40 6.89
C PHE A 247 -0.55 -26.46 7.86
N VAL A 248 -1.27 -25.91 8.86
CA VAL A 248 -0.74 -25.08 9.94
C VAL A 248 0.23 -25.88 10.83
N GLN A 249 -0.09 -27.14 11.14
CA GLN A 249 0.85 -28.04 11.85
C GLN A 249 2.11 -28.30 11.03
N SER A 250 1.98 -28.48 9.71
CA SER A 250 3.13 -28.64 8.82
C SER A 250 3.99 -27.37 8.78
N ILE A 251 3.38 -26.18 8.75
CA ILE A 251 4.06 -24.87 8.87
C ILE A 251 4.80 -24.77 10.21
N ASN A 252 4.10 -25.03 11.31
CA ASN A 252 4.66 -24.93 12.66
C ASN A 252 5.78 -25.94 12.91
N ALA A 253 5.68 -27.16 12.36
CA ALA A 253 6.73 -28.16 12.44
C ALA A 253 8.03 -27.73 11.73
N ILE A 254 7.95 -26.83 10.74
CA ILE A 254 9.14 -26.30 10.05
C ILE A 254 9.85 -25.24 10.89
N ASN A 255 9.17 -24.54 11.81
CA ASN A 255 9.79 -23.59 12.73
C ASN A 255 10.72 -24.27 13.77
N TYR A 256 10.68 -25.61 13.88
CA TYR A 256 11.55 -26.42 14.74
C TYR A 256 12.70 -27.12 14.00
N LEU A 257 12.90 -26.82 12.71
CA LEU A 257 14.04 -27.25 11.88
C LEU A 257 15.05 -26.10 11.70
#